data_AF-A0A2N9J882-F1
#
_entry.id   AF-A0A2N9J882-F1
#
_cell.length_a   1.000
_cell.length_b   1.000
_cell.length_c   1.000
_cell.angle_alpha   90.00
_cell.angle_beta   90.00
_cell.angle_gamma   90.00
#
_symmetry.space_group_name_H-M   'P 1'
#
loop_
_entity.id
_entity.type
_entity.pdbx_description
1 polymer ?
#
loop_
_entity_poly.entity_id
_entity_poly.type
_entity_poly.pdbx_seq_one_letter_code
_entity_poly.pdbx_strand_id
1 'polypeptide(L)' 'MASPTVLMVAEKPSIALSIASHLSRGQMSTRKGSTDVHEFEGMFRGFRVHFKVTSVIGHVFRAEEDGVGSEAGPAAYSF' A
#
# COMPACT_ATOMS: atom_id res chain seq x y z
N MET A 1 -20.18 10.30 -14.66
CA MET A 1 -19.80 9.65 -13.39
C MET A 1 -18.35 9.20 -13.51
N ALA A 2 -17.51 9.49 -12.51
CA ALA A 2 -16.13 8.99 -12.50
C ALA A 2 -16.13 7.46 -12.38
N SER A 3 -15.17 6.79 -13.02
CA SER A 3 -14.98 5.34 -12.87
C SER A 3 -14.63 5.02 -11.41
N PRO A 4 -15.20 3.95 -10.82
CA PRO A 4 -14.85 3.55 -9.46
C PRO A 4 -13.36 3.23 -9.35
N THR A 5 -12.77 3.54 -8.20
CA THR A 5 -11.37 3.21 -7.91
C THR A 5 -11.31 2.03 -6.95
N VAL A 6 -10.45 1.05 -7.27
CA VAL A 6 -10.15 -0.09 -6.39
C VAL A 6 -8.76 0.11 -5.81
N LEU A 7 -8.68 0.29 -4.49
CA LEU A 7 -7.42 0.36 -3.76
C LEU A 7 -7.00 -1.04 -3.31
N MET A 8 -5.79 -1.45 -3.69
CA MET A 8 -5.17 -2.70 -3.28
C MET A 8 -3.90 -2.39 -2.49
N VAL A 9 -3.73 -3.01 -1.32
CA VAL A 9 -2.59 -2.74 -0.43
C VAL A 9 -1.88 -4.06 -0.10
N ALA A 10 -0.61 -4.18 -0.48
CA ALA A 10 0.24 -5.30 -0.14
C ALA A 10 1.07 -5.03 1.12
N GLU A 11 1.66 -6.08 1.71
CA GLU A 11 2.52 -5.95 2.90
C GLU A 11 3.95 -5.46 2.60
N LYS A 12 4.41 -5.56 1.35
CA LYS A 12 5.76 -5.19 0.93
C LYS A 12 5.73 -4.50 -0.45
N PRO A 13 6.63 -3.53 -0.71
CA PRO A 13 6.69 -2.84 -2.01
C PRO A 13 6.88 -3.78 -3.21
N SER A 14 7.76 -4.78 -3.08
CA SER A 14 8.02 -5.75 -4.16
C SER A 14 6.80 -6.58 -4.55
N ILE A 15 5.92 -6.88 -3.58
CA ILE A 15 4.68 -7.63 -3.82
C ILE A 15 3.66 -6.74 -4.54
N ALA A 16 3.51 -5.47 -4.14
CA ALA A 16 2.65 -4.52 -4.84
C ALA A 16 3.04 -4.37 -6.31
N LEU A 17 4.34 -4.22 -6.59
CA LEU A 17 4.87 -4.12 -7.95
C LEU A 17 4.59 -5.40 -8.76
N SER A 18 4.82 -6.58 -8.17
CA SER A 18 4.60 -7.87 -8.83
C SER A 18 3.13 -8.06 -9.21
N ILE A 19 2.21 -7.80 -8.27
CA ILE A 19 0.76 -7.88 -8.50
C ILE A 19 0.34 -6.90 -9.61
N ALA A 20 0.74 -5.63 -9.50
CA ALA A 20 0.35 -4.61 -10.46
C ALA A 20 0.89 -4.91 -11.86
N SER A 21 2.15 -5.35 -11.97
CA SER A 21 2.75 -5.71 -13.26
C SER A 21 2.01 -6.87 -13.92
N HIS A 22 1.63 -7.90 -13.13
CA HIS A 22 0.94 -9.08 -13.66
C HIS A 22 -0.49 -8.75 -14.09
N LEU A 23 -1.25 -8.05 -13.25
CA LEU A 23 -2.64 -7.70 -13.53
C LEU A 23 -2.80 -6.67 -14.65
N SER A 24 -1.86 -5.74 -14.76
CA SER A 24 -1.84 -4.73 -15.83
C SER A 24 -1.22 -5.25 -17.14
N ARG A 25 -0.68 -6.48 -17.17
CA ARG A 25 0.13 -6.99 -18.31
C ARG A 25 1.28 -6.05 -18.68
N GLY A 26 1.90 -5.44 -17.67
CA GLY A 26 2.96 -4.44 -17.82
C GLY A 26 2.47 -3.04 -18.23
N GLN A 27 1.17 -2.83 -18.40
CA GLN A 27 0.59 -1.53 -18.78
C GLN A 27 0.08 -0.77 -17.55
N MET A 28 1.01 -0.31 -16.71
CA MET A 28 0.71 0.51 -15.54
C MET A 28 1.53 1.80 -15.53
N SER A 29 0.97 2.84 -14.93
CA SER A 29 1.73 4.03 -14.52
C SER A 29 2.13 3.89 -13.07
N THR A 30 3.34 4.33 -12.70
CA THR A 30 3.77 4.32 -11.30
C THR A 30 3.98 5.75 -10.82
N ARG A 31 3.22 6.14 -9.79
CA ARG A 31 3.45 7.38 -9.05
C ARG A 31 4.36 7.08 -7.87
N LYS A 32 5.52 7.74 -7.84
CA LYS A 32 6.53 7.60 -6.78
C LYS A 32 6.13 8.40 -5.53
N GLY A 33 6.48 7.89 -4.35
CA GLY A 33 6.17 8.50 -3.06
C GLY A 33 6.86 7.78 -1.90
N SER A 34 6.37 7.97 -0.67
CA SER A 34 6.79 7.18 0.50
C SER A 34 6.52 5.69 0.29
N THR A 35 5.40 5.39 -0.37
CA THR A 35 5.11 4.10 -0.99
C THR A 35 4.71 4.36 -2.43
N ASP A 36 5.23 3.54 -3.35
CA ASP A 36 4.87 3.63 -4.76
C ASP A 36 3.39 3.25 -4.95
N VAL A 37 2.73 3.92 -5.91
CA VAL A 37 1.37 3.60 -6.32
C VAL A 37 1.37 3.24 -7.79
N HIS A 38 1.01 1.99 -8.09
CA HIS A 38 0.89 1.46 -9.44
C HIS A 38 -0.57 1.53 -9.90
N GLU A 39 -0.81 2.25 -10.98
CA GLU A 39 -2.13 2.61 -11.46
C GLU A 39 -2.40 2.04 -12.85
N PHE A 40 -3.55 1.40 -13.04
CA PHE A 40 -3.97 0.85 -14.34
C PHE A 40 -5.49 0.71 -14.41
N GLU A 41 -6.05 0.72 -15.61
CA GLU A 41 -7.47 0.42 -15.82
C GLU A 41 -7.71 -1.08 -15.96
N GLY A 42 -8.90 -1.53 -15.54
CA GLY A 42 -9.31 -2.91 -15.76
C GLY A 42 -10.77 -3.18 -15.41
N MET A 43 -11.12 -4.46 -15.37
CA MET A 43 -12.46 -4.92 -15.00
C MET A 43 -12.44 -5.48 -13.58
N PHE A 44 -13.37 -5.04 -12.73
CA PHE A 44 -13.60 -5.62 -11.42
C PHE A 44 -15.09 -5.86 -11.23
N ARG A 45 -15.47 -7.12 -11.00
CA ARG A 45 -16.88 -7.54 -10.79
C ARG A 45 -17.84 -7.04 -11.89
N GLY A 46 -17.38 -7.01 -13.15
CA GLY A 46 -18.17 -6.56 -14.29
C GLY A 46 -18.16 -5.04 -14.55
N PHE A 47 -17.48 -4.24 -13.73
CA PHE A 47 -17.37 -2.79 -13.91
C PHE A 47 -15.96 -2.40 -14.35
N ARG A 48 -15.87 -1.39 -15.23
CA ARG A 48 -14.60 -0.71 -15.52
C ARG A 48 -14.18 0.10 -14.30
N VAL A 49 -12.97 -0.13 -13.82
CA VAL A 49 -12.42 0.53 -12.63
C VAL A 49 -11.00 1.00 -12.87
N HIS A 50 -10.56 1.94 -12.04
CA HIS A 50 -9.18 2.36 -11.93
C HIS A 50 -8.54 1.64 -10.74
N PHE A 51 -7.59 0.74 -11.00
CA PHE A 51 -6.83 0.08 -9.94
C PHE A 51 -5.72 1.00 -9.44
N LYS A 52 -5.56 1.07 -8.12
CA LYS A 52 -4.40 1.67 -7.45
C LYS A 52 -3.81 0.63 -6.51
N VAL A 53 -2.61 0.16 -6.82
CA VAL A 53 -1.91 -0.87 -6.05
C VAL A 53 -0.73 -0.23 -5.33
N THR A 54 -0.67 -0.37 -4.02
CA THR A 54 0.42 0.14 -3.18
C THR A 54 0.78 -0.88 -2.10
N SER A 55 1.67 -0.52 -1.19
CA SER A 55 2.05 -1.36 -0.06
C SER A 55 2.16 -0.57 1.23
N VAL A 56 2.13 -1.28 2.35
CA VAL A 56 2.70 -0.79 3.62
C VAL A 56 4.20 -1.08 3.67
N ILE A 57 4.89 -0.55 4.68
CA ILE A 57 6.28 -0.91 5.02
C ILE A 57 6.27 -1.40 6.47
N GLY A 58 6.16 -2.71 6.64
CA GLY A 58 6.07 -3.33 7.97
C GLY A 58 4.75 -3.04 8.69
N HIS A 59 4.80 -3.09 10.02
CA HIS A 59 3.62 -2.85 10.87
C HIS A 59 3.25 -1.36 10.87
N VAL A 60 2.02 -1.04 10.44
CA VAL A 60 1.52 0.35 10.38
C VAL A 60 1.32 0.94 11.78
N PHE A 61 0.86 0.10 12.72
CA PHE A 61 0.66 0.46 14.11
C PHE A 61 1.39 -0.55 15.00
N ARG A 62 1.86 -0.08 16.16
CA ARG A 62 2.28 -0.95 17.26
C ARG A 62 1.33 -0.74 18.44
N ALA A 63 1.03 -1.81 19.14
CA ALA A 63 0.31 -1.72 20.40
C ALA A 63 1.25 -1.13 21.47
N GLU A 64 0.74 -0.15 22.21
CA GLU A 64 1.35 0.36 23.43
C GLU A 64 0.38 0.01 24.57
N GLU A 65 0.88 -0.56 25.66
CA GLU A 65 0.08 -0.71 26.87
C GLU A 65 0.03 0.64 27.58
N ASP A 66 -1.18 1.12 27.87
CA ASP A 66 -1.40 2.38 28.58
C ASP A 66 -0.70 2.36 29.95
N GLY A 67 0.44 3.05 30.05
CA GLY A 67 0.83 3.85 31.21
C GLY A 67 0.79 3.19 32.60
N VAL A 68 1.23 1.95 32.77
CA VAL A 68 1.71 1.46 34.08
C VAL A 68 3.23 1.59 34.07
N GLY A 69 3.72 2.62 34.76
CA GLY A 69 5.11 3.07 34.69
C GLY A 69 6.16 1.96 34.80
N SER A 70 6.96 1.83 33.75
CA SER A 70 8.33 1.36 33.86
C SER A 70 9.22 2.34 33.11
N GLU A 71 10.17 2.95 33.81
CA GLU A 71 11.21 3.77 33.22
C GLU A 71 11.94 2.99 32.11
N ALA A 72 11.61 3.28 30.86
CA ALA A 72 12.43 2.89 29.73
C ALA A 72 12.70 4.16 28.93
N GLY A 73 13.96 4.59 28.94
CA GLY A 73 14.46 5.76 28.22
C GLY A 73 14.19 5.70 26.72
N PRO A 74 14.46 6.80 25.99
CA PRO A 74 14.01 6.95 24.62
C PRO A 74 14.69 5.88 23.75
N ALA A 75 13.91 4.91 23.27
CA ALA A 75 14.30 4.06 22.16
C ALA A 75 14.33 4.95 20.91
N ALA A 76 15.46 5.62 20.72
CA ALA A 76 15.83 6.24 19.47
C ALA A 76 15.84 5.14 18.39
N TYR A 77 14.89 5.19 17.45
CA TYR A 77 15.09 4.60 16.13
C TYR A 77 14.35 5.44 15.09
N SER A 78 15.13 6.29 14.42
CA SER A 78 14.82 6.90 13.14
C SER A 78 14.62 5.81 12.07
N PHE A 79 13.70 6.05 11.14
CA PHE A 79 13.66 5.36 9.85
C PHE A 79 14.85 5.75 8.98
#